data_AF-A0A9P9KBW6-F1
#
_entry.id   AF-A0A9P9KBW6-F1
#
_cell.length_a   1.000
_cell.length_b   1.000
_cell.length_c   1.000
_cell.angle_alpha   90.00
_cell.angle_beta   90.00
_cell.angle_gamma   90.00
#
_symmetry.space_group_name_H-M   'P 1'
#
loop_
_entity.id
_entity.type
_entity.pdbx_description
1 polymer ?
#
loop_
_entity_poly.entity_id
_entity_poly.type
_entity_poly.pdbx_seq_one_letter_code
_entity_poly.pdbx_strand_id
1 'polypeptide(L)'
;FHSHKTKSLGWRVLPLQKVWCMLEDNKARIVEALHDDLHKHELESLSVDVCGIQTACLYTFKNLKAWTSDNKPSRLRAVNFFGRSRVREEPNGLDLILSAWNYLFMELFEPMMCAIAAGYR
;
A
#
# COMPACT_ATOMS: atom_id res chain seq x y z
N PHE A 1 -11.66 -3.93 10.06
CA PHE A 1 -10.75 -4.54 11.03
C PHE A 1 -11.42 -5.61 11.89
N HIS A 2 -12.31 -5.27 12.83
CA HIS A 2 -12.92 -6.24 13.78
C HIS A 2 -13.64 -7.44 13.14
N SER A 3 -14.13 -7.31 11.91
CA SER A 3 -14.72 -8.41 11.15
C SER A 3 -13.71 -9.37 10.50
N HIS A 4 -12.40 -9.18 10.73
CA HIS A 4 -11.26 -9.93 10.15
C HIS A 4 -11.17 -10.01 8.62
N LYS A 5 -12.05 -9.31 7.88
CA LYS A 5 -12.09 -9.30 6.41
C LYS A 5 -10.77 -8.85 5.77
N THR A 6 -10.04 -7.94 6.43
CA THR A 6 -8.76 -7.38 5.94
C THR A 6 -7.58 -8.36 6.04
N LYS A 7 -7.77 -9.51 6.74
CA LYS A 7 -6.74 -10.57 6.81
C LYS A 7 -6.60 -11.34 5.49
N SER A 8 -7.63 -11.37 4.64
CA SER A 8 -7.57 -12.14 3.39
C SER A 8 -6.74 -11.42 2.33
N LEU A 9 -5.88 -12.16 1.64
CA LEU A 9 -5.07 -11.61 0.54
C LEU A 9 -5.95 -11.04 -0.57
N GLY A 10 -7.03 -11.73 -0.94
CA GLY A 10 -7.96 -11.24 -1.96
C GLY A 10 -8.61 -9.90 -1.57
N TRP A 11 -8.91 -9.71 -0.28
CA TRP A 11 -9.40 -8.43 0.21
C TRP A 11 -8.35 -7.34 0.09
N ARG A 12 -7.06 -7.62 0.33
CA ARG A 12 -6.00 -6.60 0.20
C ARG A 12 -5.70 -6.21 -1.24
N VAL A 13 -5.79 -7.16 -2.17
CA VAL A 13 -5.55 -6.93 -3.60
C VAL A 13 -6.63 -6.02 -4.21
N LEU A 14 -7.90 -6.20 -3.85
CA LEU A 14 -9.00 -5.50 -4.50
C LEU A 14 -8.93 -3.95 -4.35
N PRO A 15 -8.72 -3.37 -3.15
CA PRO A 15 -8.54 -1.92 -2.99
C PRO A 15 -7.32 -1.39 -3.74
N LEU A 16 -6.19 -2.11 -3.70
CA LEU A 16 -4.99 -1.72 -4.45
C LEU A 16 -5.26 -1.68 -5.97
N GLN A 17 -6.05 -2.62 -6.50
CA GLN A 17 -6.46 -2.61 -7.91
C GLN A 17 -7.34 -1.40 -8.22
N LYS A 18 -8.27 -1.09 -7.31
CA LYS A 18 -9.13 0.10 -7.44
C LYS A 18 -8.31 1.40 -7.42
N VAL A 19 -7.27 1.50 -6.59
CA VAL A 19 -6.36 2.66 -6.59
C VAL A 19 -5.68 2.80 -7.96
N TRP A 20 -5.13 1.70 -8.49
CA TRP A 20 -4.49 1.72 -9.80
C TRP A 20 -5.45 2.17 -10.92
N CYS A 21 -6.66 1.60 -10.97
CA CYS A 21 -7.68 1.98 -11.96
C CYS A 21 -8.14 3.43 -11.77
N MET A 22 -8.36 3.88 -10.54
CA MET A 22 -8.76 5.26 -10.24
C MET A 22 -7.72 6.27 -10.75
N LEU A 23 -6.43 5.97 -10.59
CA LEU A 23 -5.35 6.82 -11.12
C LEU A 23 -5.36 6.85 -12.66
N GLU A 24 -5.55 5.69 -13.29
CA GLU A 24 -5.59 5.58 -14.75
C GLU A 24 -6.78 6.33 -15.35
N ASP A 25 -7.97 6.11 -14.82
CA ASP A 25 -9.23 6.65 -15.33
C ASP A 25 -9.37 8.17 -15.10
N ASN A 26 -8.60 8.73 -14.15
CA ASN A 26 -8.72 10.14 -13.75
C ASN A 26 -7.46 10.98 -14.01
N LYS A 27 -6.52 10.53 -14.86
CA LYS A 27 -5.27 11.25 -15.16
C LYS A 27 -5.46 12.74 -15.44
N ALA A 28 -6.37 13.09 -16.35
CA ALA A 28 -6.63 14.48 -16.71
C ALA A 28 -7.12 15.33 -15.53
N ARG A 29 -8.02 14.76 -14.71
CA ARG A 29 -8.58 15.44 -13.52
C ARG A 29 -7.53 15.62 -12.42
N ILE A 30 -6.62 14.65 -12.28
CA ILE A 30 -5.51 14.74 -11.32
C ILE A 30 -4.54 15.84 -11.74
N VAL A 31 -4.19 15.91 -13.03
CA VAL A 31 -3.32 16.96 -13.57
C VAL A 31 -3.95 18.34 -13.39
N GLU A 32 -5.24 18.49 -13.72
CA GLU A 32 -5.97 19.75 -13.55
C GLU A 32 -5.96 20.20 -12.09
N ALA A 33 -6.30 19.32 -11.15
CA ALA A 33 -6.27 19.64 -9.72
C ALA A 33 -4.88 20.02 -9.20
N LEU A 34 -3.82 19.30 -9.63
CA LEU A 34 -2.44 19.61 -9.25
C LEU A 34 -1.94 20.92 -9.88
N HIS A 35 -2.45 21.28 -11.05
CA HIS A 35 -2.17 22.57 -11.65
C HIS A 35 -2.85 23.70 -10.86
N ASP A 36 -4.11 23.54 -10.47
CA ASP A 36 -4.83 24.57 -9.71
C ASP A 36 -4.21 24.79 -8.32
N ASP A 37 -3.81 23.73 -7.62
CA ASP A 37 -3.26 23.83 -6.27
C ASP A 37 -1.78 24.26 -6.25
N LEU A 38 -0.96 23.73 -7.17
CA LEU A 38 0.51 23.84 -7.12
C LEU A 38 1.13 24.47 -8.35
N HIS A 39 0.34 24.82 -9.38
CA HIS A 39 0.83 25.21 -10.72
C HIS A 39 1.81 24.19 -11.29
N LYS A 40 1.62 22.91 -10.93
CA LYS A 40 2.52 21.83 -11.33
C LYS A 40 2.42 21.60 -12.84
N HIS A 41 3.55 21.30 -13.47
CA HIS A 41 3.56 20.99 -14.90
C HIS A 41 2.90 19.61 -15.14
N GLU A 42 2.20 19.45 -16.25
CA GLU A 42 1.49 18.20 -16.60
C GLU A 42 2.43 16.99 -16.57
N LEU A 43 3.59 17.09 -17.24
CA LEU A 43 4.58 16.01 -17.28
C LEU A 43 5.05 15.59 -15.88
N GLU A 44 5.20 16.55 -14.97
CA GLU A 44 5.65 16.30 -13.60
C GLU A 44 4.53 15.62 -12.80
N SER A 45 3.30 16.12 -12.93
CA SER A 45 2.10 15.55 -12.32
C SER A 45 1.88 14.10 -12.75
N LEU A 46 1.99 13.81 -14.05
CA LEU A 46 1.83 12.45 -14.56
C LEU A 46 2.98 11.54 -14.12
N SER A 47 4.23 12.00 -14.21
CA SER A 47 5.39 11.18 -13.88
C SER A 47 5.45 10.82 -12.40
N VAL A 48 5.24 11.81 -11.53
CA VAL A 48 5.41 11.64 -10.08
C VAL A 48 4.12 11.12 -9.45
N ASP A 49 3.00 11.79 -9.65
CA ASP A 49 1.77 11.54 -8.90
C ASP A 49 0.87 10.48 -9.51
N VAL A 50 1.07 10.10 -10.78
CA VAL A 50 0.31 9.01 -11.39
C VAL A 50 1.20 7.79 -11.59
N CYS A 51 2.22 7.90 -12.45
CA CYS A 51 3.09 6.78 -12.81
C CYS A 51 3.88 6.26 -11.61
N GLY A 52 4.34 7.13 -10.72
CA GLY A 52 5.03 6.75 -9.49
C GLY A 52 4.16 5.85 -8.61
N ILE A 53 2.93 6.27 -8.34
CA ILE A 53 1.97 5.52 -7.50
C ILE A 53 1.55 4.22 -8.19
N GLN A 54 1.29 4.24 -9.50
CA GLN A 54 0.98 3.03 -10.26
C GLN A 54 2.12 2.01 -10.22
N THR A 55 3.37 2.48 -10.31
CA THR A 55 4.56 1.62 -10.19
C THR A 55 4.65 1.02 -8.79
N ALA A 56 4.38 1.82 -7.75
CA ALA A 56 4.30 1.33 -6.38
C ALA A 56 3.19 0.28 -6.21
N CYS A 57 1.99 0.46 -6.79
CA CYS A 57 0.94 -0.57 -6.79
C CYS A 57 1.45 -1.89 -7.37
N LEU A 58 2.10 -1.85 -8.54
CA LEU A 58 2.63 -3.04 -9.22
C LEU A 58 3.71 -3.72 -8.38
N TYR A 59 4.59 -2.94 -7.76
CA TYR A 59 5.60 -3.46 -6.83
C TYR A 59 4.94 -4.14 -5.63
N THR A 60 3.92 -3.53 -5.03
CA THR A 60 3.16 -4.11 -3.93
C THR A 60 2.51 -5.42 -4.37
N PHE A 61 1.82 -5.48 -5.51
CA PHE A 61 1.19 -6.72 -6.00
C PHE A 61 2.19 -7.86 -6.17
N LYS A 62 3.36 -7.57 -6.75
CA LYS A 62 4.40 -8.56 -6.98
C LYS A 62 4.91 -9.19 -5.68
N ASN A 63 4.98 -8.41 -4.61
CA ASN A 63 5.59 -8.84 -3.35
C ASN A 63 4.59 -9.16 -2.23
N LEU A 64 3.33 -8.77 -2.35
CA LEU A 64 2.31 -8.88 -1.29
C LEU A 64 2.19 -10.31 -0.74
N LYS A 65 2.21 -11.31 -1.62
CA LYS A 65 2.12 -12.73 -1.21
C LYS A 65 3.35 -13.17 -0.40
N ALA A 66 4.54 -12.68 -0.74
CA ALA A 66 5.77 -12.99 -0.02
C ALA A 66 5.77 -12.28 1.35
N TRP A 67 5.41 -11.01 1.39
CA TRP A 67 5.38 -10.21 2.64
C TRP A 67 4.37 -10.70 3.66
N THR A 68 3.26 -11.30 3.21
CA THR A 68 2.21 -11.83 4.10
C THR A 68 2.38 -13.31 4.45
N SER A 69 3.42 -13.96 3.94
CA SER A 69 3.67 -15.38 4.21
C SER A 69 4.30 -15.57 5.59
N ASP A 70 3.96 -16.68 6.25
CA ASP A 70 4.54 -17.03 7.55
C ASP A 70 6.05 -17.30 7.39
N ASN A 71 6.87 -16.59 8.15
CA ASN A 71 8.32 -16.70 8.11
C ASN A 71 8.85 -17.61 9.23
N LYS A 72 10.04 -18.18 9.05
CA LYS A 72 10.74 -18.89 10.14
C LYS A 72 11.48 -17.87 11.01
N PRO A 73 11.46 -18.01 12.35
CA PRO A 73 12.22 -17.12 13.22
C PRO A 73 13.72 -17.27 12.98
N SER A 74 14.46 -16.16 13.03
CA SER A 74 15.92 -16.10 12.78
C SER A 74 16.76 -16.82 13.84
N ARG A 75 16.21 -17.04 15.04
CA ARG A 75 16.83 -17.83 16.10
C ARG A 75 15.80 -18.77 16.71
N LEU A 76 16.03 -20.08 16.64
CA LEU A 76 15.31 -21.04 17.46
C LEU A 76 16.09 -21.28 18.76
N ARG A 77 15.44 -21.06 19.89
CA ARG A 77 15.96 -21.53 21.18
C ARG A 77 16.00 -23.05 21.17
N ALA A 78 17.03 -23.66 21.78
CA ALA A 78 17.19 -25.12 21.85
C ALA A 78 15.96 -25.84 22.43
N VAL A 79 15.25 -25.19 23.36
CA VAL A 79 13.99 -25.68 23.96
C VAL A 79 12.88 -25.87 22.90
N ASN A 80 12.90 -25.08 21.83
CA ASN A 80 11.93 -25.12 20.74
C ASN A 80 12.40 -25.94 19.54
N PHE A 81 13.47 -26.74 19.68
CA PHE A 81 14.07 -27.48 18.57
C PHE A 81 13.11 -28.51 17.95
N PHE A 82 12.25 -29.13 18.77
CA PHE A 82 11.20 -30.05 18.31
C PHE A 82 9.88 -29.34 17.93
N GLY A 83 9.78 -28.03 18.16
CA GLY A 83 8.59 -27.23 17.85
C GLY A 83 8.65 -26.62 16.45
N ARG A 84 7.48 -26.43 15.83
CA ARG A 84 7.36 -25.66 14.58
C ARG A 84 7.06 -24.20 14.89
N SER A 85 8.10 -23.39 15.11
CA SER A 85 7.94 -21.94 15.32
C SER A 85 7.79 -21.20 13.99
N ARG A 86 6.84 -20.26 13.91
CA ARG A 86 6.66 -19.33 12.79
C ARG A 86 6.41 -17.91 13.30
N VAL A 87 6.78 -16.93 12.49
CA VAL A 87 6.48 -15.51 12.66
C VAL A 87 5.42 -15.15 11.63
N ARG A 88 4.29 -14.63 12.09
CA ARG A 88 3.18 -14.20 11.25
C ARG A 88 2.87 -12.75 11.57
N GLU A 89 2.95 -11.91 10.54
CA GLU A 89 2.59 -10.50 10.65
C GLU A 89 1.07 -10.37 10.64
N GLU A 90 0.51 -9.69 11.63
CA GLU A 90 -0.92 -9.41 11.73
C GLU A 90 -1.17 -7.90 11.77
N PRO A 91 -2.25 -7.40 11.12
CA PRO A 91 -2.60 -5.99 11.18
C PRO A 91 -3.06 -5.60 12.58
N ASN A 92 -2.65 -4.42 13.04
CA ASN A 92 -2.92 -3.96 14.41
C ASN A 92 -4.23 -3.18 14.56
N GLY A 93 -4.88 -2.73 13.49
CA GLY A 93 -6.15 -2.03 13.62
C GLY A 93 -6.52 -1.09 12.48
N LEU A 94 -6.76 0.16 12.88
CA LEU A 94 -7.04 1.32 12.04
C LEU A 94 -5.74 2.13 11.92
N ASP A 95 -5.45 2.64 10.72
CA ASP A 95 -4.33 3.56 10.51
C ASP A 95 -4.83 4.95 10.11
N LEU A 96 -4.16 6.01 10.58
CA LEU A 96 -4.48 7.40 10.24
C LEU A 96 -3.31 7.99 9.45
N ILE A 97 -3.60 8.36 8.22
CA ILE A 97 -2.60 8.90 7.29
C ILE A 97 -2.86 10.39 7.12
N LEU A 98 -1.82 11.19 7.36
CA LEU A 98 -1.82 12.64 7.19
C LEU A 98 -0.76 12.99 6.16
N SER A 99 -1.18 13.55 5.04
CA SER A 99 -0.28 13.94 3.95
C SER A 99 0.07 15.43 4.01
N ALA A 100 1.25 15.78 3.49
CA ALA A 100 1.65 17.17 3.28
C ALA A 100 1.10 17.73 1.95
N TRP A 101 1.19 19.04 1.78
CA TRP A 101 0.62 19.76 0.63
C TRP A 101 1.54 19.79 -0.61
N ASN A 102 2.82 19.47 -0.48
CA ASN A 102 3.82 19.62 -1.55
C ASN A 102 3.83 18.45 -2.57
N TYR A 103 3.43 17.26 -2.13
CA TYR A 103 3.28 16.06 -2.98
C TYR A 103 2.01 15.31 -2.59
N LEU A 104 0.86 16.00 -2.68
CA LEU A 104 -0.42 15.54 -2.13
C LEU A 104 -0.74 14.07 -2.46
N PHE A 105 -0.59 13.68 -3.73
CA PHE A 105 -0.94 12.33 -4.16
C PHE A 105 0.10 11.31 -3.70
N MET A 106 1.39 11.54 -3.96
CA MET A 106 2.43 10.59 -3.57
C MET A 106 2.45 10.33 -2.06
N GLU A 107 2.49 11.39 -1.24
CA GLU A 107 2.57 11.31 0.23
C GLU A 107 1.30 10.73 0.88
N LEU A 108 0.16 10.80 0.19
CA LEU A 108 -1.08 10.19 0.67
C LEU A 108 -1.17 8.71 0.28
N PHE A 109 -0.99 8.41 -1.00
CA PHE A 109 -1.28 7.09 -1.53
C PHE A 109 -0.19 6.08 -1.20
N GLU A 110 1.07 6.47 -1.16
CA GLU A 110 2.16 5.54 -0.84
C GLU A 110 2.02 4.90 0.55
N PRO A 111 1.88 5.66 1.66
CA PRO A 111 1.62 5.06 2.97
C PRO A 111 0.26 4.36 3.03
N MET A 112 -0.77 4.84 2.31
CA MET A 112 -2.08 4.19 2.28
C MET A 112 -2.01 2.80 1.65
N MET A 113 -1.28 2.65 0.55
CA MET A 113 -1.08 1.35 -0.08
C MET A 113 -0.31 0.39 0.84
N CYS A 114 0.70 0.89 1.56
CA CYS A 114 1.42 0.11 2.57
C CYS A 114 0.50 -0.35 3.70
N ALA A 115 -0.36 0.53 4.21
CA ALA A 115 -1.34 0.19 5.25
C ALA A 115 -2.34 -0.88 4.76
N ILE A 116 -2.89 -0.72 3.55
CA ILE A 116 -3.78 -1.71 2.93
C ILE A 116 -3.05 -3.05 2.72
N ALA A 117 -1.81 -3.02 2.24
CA ALA A 117 -0.98 -4.21 2.03
C ALA A 117 -0.70 -4.97 3.34
N ALA A 118 -0.50 -4.25 4.45
CA ALA A 118 -0.36 -4.84 5.77
C ALA A 118 -1.70 -5.32 6.37
N GLY A 119 -2.84 -4.87 5.83
CA GLY A 119 -4.19 -5.30 6.23
C GLY A 119 -4.85 -4.40 7.26
N TYR A 120 -4.37 -3.16 7.40
CA TYR A 120 -5.03 -2.11 8.18
C TYR A 120 -6.35 -1.71 7.52
N ARG A 121 -7.21 -1.06 8.30
CA ARG A 121 -8.39 -0.36 7.80
C ARG A 121 -8.10 1.12 7.66
#